data_AF-A0A9W5T7V1-F1
#
_entry.id   AF-A0A9W5T7V1-F1
#
_cell.length_a   1.000
_cell.length_b   1.000
_cell.length_c   1.000
_cell.angle_alpha   90.00
_cell.angle_beta   90.00
_cell.angle_gamma   90.00
#
_symmetry.space_group_name_H-M   'P 1'
#
loop_
_entity.id
_entity.type
_entity.pdbx_description
1 polymer ?
#
loop_
_entity_poly.entity_id
_entity_poly.type
_entity_poly.pdbx_seq_one_letter_code
_entity_poly.pdbx_strand_id
1 'polypeptide(L)'
;MDISSLDLSWLPSDADEQLALGFRIISNAYKTRVTSLEAEIRTVRAAAAEKAEHLAAFQKKYSSLEVQLIECTQRGNQLAEENRNLVATIKKLQRDIDRLESLKRAVLHSIQEDRGDADQDYKYYSTDDMLHSTAPRTMIELSGADSMDTFMKRFKGKPQYSGTANTTPTTKLNCNDDKGTVDGRNFVNMARATLTAEDLNAVVGIIRKFNAQMQTKEEALANAQNLLGETNPKLFEEFKQLFQA
;
A
#
# COMPACT_ATOMS: atom_id res chain seq x y z
N MET A 1 -32.57 -69.85 19.15
CA MET A 1 -31.33 -70.63 19.36
C MET A 1 -31.69 -71.77 20.27
N ASP A 2 -31.44 -72.99 19.82
CA ASP A 2 -31.69 -74.20 20.60
C ASP A 2 -30.58 -74.34 21.65
N ILE A 3 -30.92 -74.17 22.93
CA ILE A 3 -29.97 -74.16 24.06
C ILE A 3 -29.28 -75.54 24.17
N SER A 4 -29.92 -76.58 23.62
CA SER A 4 -29.44 -77.96 23.52
C SER A 4 -28.15 -78.13 22.69
N SER A 5 -27.73 -77.10 21.95
CA SER A 5 -26.52 -77.12 21.10
C SER A 5 -25.31 -76.41 21.71
N LEU A 6 -25.45 -75.78 22.89
CA LEU A 6 -24.34 -75.10 23.55
C LEU A 6 -23.49 -76.10 24.33
N ASP A 7 -22.22 -76.23 23.96
CA ASP A 7 -21.24 -76.95 24.76
C ASP A 7 -20.99 -76.18 26.08
N LEU A 8 -21.49 -76.72 27.19
CA LEU A 8 -21.39 -76.18 28.53
C LEU A 8 -20.26 -76.84 29.35
N SER A 9 -19.37 -77.59 28.70
CA SER A 9 -18.25 -78.26 29.37
C SER A 9 -17.28 -77.30 30.08
N TRP A 10 -17.29 -76.02 29.74
CA TRP A 10 -16.50 -74.97 30.39
C TRP A 10 -17.13 -74.44 31.68
N LEU A 11 -18.40 -74.73 31.93
CA LEU A 11 -19.14 -74.23 33.08
C LEU A 11 -18.89 -75.13 34.30
N PRO A 12 -18.56 -74.58 35.49
CA PRO A 12 -18.40 -75.38 36.70
C PRO A 12 -19.65 -76.20 37.02
N SER A 13 -19.49 -77.40 37.57
CA SER A 13 -20.64 -78.27 37.89
C SER A 13 -21.38 -77.84 39.16
N ASP A 14 -20.71 -77.12 40.06
CA ASP A 14 -21.29 -76.60 41.30
C ASP A 14 -22.03 -75.26 41.09
N ALA A 15 -23.22 -75.11 41.68
CA ALA A 15 -24.08 -73.96 41.45
C ALA A 15 -23.52 -72.66 42.05
N ASP A 16 -22.84 -72.74 43.20
CA ASP A 16 -22.22 -71.57 43.84
C ASP A 16 -21.00 -71.11 43.02
N GLU A 17 -20.24 -72.04 42.45
CA GLU A 17 -19.13 -71.73 41.53
C GLU A 17 -19.62 -71.07 40.22
N GLN A 18 -20.75 -71.51 39.65
CA GLN A 18 -21.36 -70.88 38.48
C GLN A 18 -21.78 -69.44 38.76
N LEU A 19 -22.38 -69.19 39.93
CA LEU A 19 -22.77 -67.85 40.36
C LEU A 19 -21.54 -66.94 40.52
N ALA A 20 -20.48 -67.45 41.15
CA ALA A 20 -19.21 -66.73 41.29
C ALA A 20 -18.58 -66.38 39.92
N LEU A 21 -18.63 -67.31 38.96
CA LEU A 21 -18.18 -67.08 37.59
C LEU A 21 -19.02 -66.01 36.89
N GLY A 22 -20.35 -66.05 37.04
CA GLY A 22 -21.26 -65.02 36.54
C GLY A 22 -20.90 -63.63 37.08
N PHE A 23 -20.67 -63.50 38.39
CA PHE A 23 -20.22 -62.24 38.99
C PHE A 23 -18.88 -61.78 38.42
N ARG A 24 -17.92 -62.68 38.19
CA ARG A 24 -16.63 -62.34 37.59
C ARG A 24 -16.78 -61.87 36.15
N ILE A 25 -17.60 -62.52 35.33
CA ILE A 25 -17.88 -62.12 33.94
C ILE A 25 -18.48 -60.73 33.92
N ILE A 26 -19.53 -60.49 34.72
CA ILE A 26 -20.19 -59.19 34.83
C ILE A 26 -19.20 -58.13 35.30
N SER A 27 -18.46 -58.40 36.39
CA SER A 27 -17.45 -57.47 36.92
C SER A 27 -16.39 -57.11 35.88
N ASN A 28 -15.91 -58.09 35.10
CA ASN A 28 -14.93 -57.85 34.04
C ASN A 28 -15.52 -57.04 32.89
N ALA A 29 -16.75 -57.31 32.48
CA ALA A 29 -17.45 -56.54 31.46
C ALA A 29 -17.61 -55.06 31.89
N TYR A 30 -18.00 -54.82 33.14
CA TYR A 30 -18.07 -53.46 33.70
C TYR A 30 -16.70 -52.78 33.74
N LYS A 31 -15.66 -53.47 34.23
CA LYS A 31 -14.29 -52.92 34.25
C LYS A 31 -13.81 -52.54 32.86
N THR A 32 -13.98 -53.42 31.88
CA THR A 32 -13.62 -53.17 30.48
C THR A 32 -14.36 -51.95 29.92
N ARG A 33 -15.66 -51.84 30.21
CA ARG A 33 -16.46 -50.69 29.77
C ARG A 33 -16.00 -49.39 30.41
N VAL A 34 -15.69 -49.40 31.70
CA VAL A 34 -15.15 -48.23 32.42
C VAL A 34 -13.80 -47.81 31.82
N THR A 35 -12.86 -48.74 31.63
CA THR A 35 -11.56 -48.44 31.02
C THR A 35 -11.69 -47.87 29.62
N SER A 36 -12.61 -48.41 28.81
CA SER A 36 -12.91 -47.90 27.47
C SER A 36 -13.45 -46.46 27.52
N LEU A 37 -14.41 -46.17 28.39
CA LEU A 37 -14.97 -44.82 28.55
C LEU A 37 -13.92 -43.83 29.07
N GLU A 38 -13.07 -44.24 30.02
CA GLU A 38 -11.98 -43.40 30.50
C GLU A 38 -10.98 -43.07 29.38
N ALA A 39 -10.66 -44.02 28.51
CA ALA A 39 -9.78 -43.79 27.36
C ALA A 39 -10.42 -42.82 26.35
N GLU A 40 -11.72 -42.95 26.10
CA GLU A 40 -12.48 -42.04 25.24
C GLU A 40 -12.49 -40.61 25.83
N ILE A 41 -12.75 -40.46 27.13
CA ILE A 41 -12.70 -39.17 27.83
C ILE A 41 -11.31 -38.54 27.71
N ARG A 42 -10.24 -39.32 27.90
CA ARG A 42 -8.86 -38.82 27.75
C ARG A 42 -8.62 -38.30 26.33
N THR A 43 -9.06 -39.05 25.32
CA THR A 43 -8.90 -38.71 23.91
C THR A 43 -9.65 -37.41 23.56
N VAL A 44 -10.92 -37.31 23.96
CA VAL A 44 -11.74 -36.11 23.71
C VAL A 44 -11.16 -34.89 24.42
N ARG A 45 -10.67 -35.05 25.66
CA ARG A 45 -10.01 -33.96 26.40
C ARG A 45 -8.73 -33.48 25.72
N ALA A 46 -7.91 -34.38 25.21
CA ALA A 46 -6.70 -34.02 24.47
C ALA A 46 -7.03 -33.23 23.20
N ALA A 47 -8.02 -33.69 22.42
CA ALA A 47 -8.48 -32.98 21.23
C ALA A 47 -9.04 -31.59 21.58
N ALA A 48 -9.80 -31.45 22.67
CA ALA A 48 -10.30 -30.16 23.12
C ALA A 48 -9.18 -29.19 23.50
N ALA A 49 -8.12 -29.68 24.16
CA ALA A 49 -6.95 -28.87 24.53
C ALA A 49 -6.20 -28.38 23.29
N GLU A 50 -5.99 -29.24 22.29
CA GLU A 50 -5.37 -28.87 21.01
C GLU A 50 -6.17 -27.79 20.27
N LYS A 51 -7.52 -27.92 20.22
CA LYS A 51 -8.37 -26.88 19.63
C LYS A 51 -8.30 -25.56 20.40
N ALA A 52 -8.21 -25.60 21.72
CA ALA A 52 -8.04 -24.39 22.54
C ALA A 52 -6.70 -23.68 22.24
N GLU A 53 -5.62 -24.44 22.04
CA GLU A 53 -4.32 -23.89 21.65
C GLU A 53 -4.37 -23.24 20.26
N HIS A 54 -5.00 -23.90 19.27
CA HIS A 54 -5.20 -23.32 17.95
C HIS A 54 -6.02 -22.03 17.99
N LEU A 55 -7.10 -21.99 18.79
CA LEU A 55 -7.91 -20.78 18.97
C LEU A 55 -7.06 -19.64 19.55
N ALA A 56 -6.26 -19.91 20.59
CA ALA A 56 -5.37 -18.91 21.17
C ALA A 56 -4.34 -18.38 20.15
N ALA A 57 -3.76 -19.27 19.35
CA ALA A 57 -2.82 -18.90 18.29
C ALA A 57 -3.46 -18.04 17.19
N PHE A 58 -4.68 -18.40 16.76
CA PHE A 58 -5.43 -17.61 15.79
C PHE A 58 -5.85 -16.25 16.35
N GLN A 59 -6.29 -16.19 17.60
CA GLN A 59 -6.64 -14.94 18.26
C GLN A 59 -5.43 -13.99 18.32
N LYS A 60 -4.23 -14.50 18.67
CA LYS A 60 -2.99 -13.70 18.65
C LYS A 60 -2.66 -13.18 17.25
N LYS A 61 -2.80 -14.01 16.21
CA LYS A 61 -2.60 -13.58 14.81
C LYS A 61 -3.61 -12.52 14.40
N TYR A 62 -4.87 -12.70 14.77
CA TYR A 62 -5.94 -11.74 14.47
C TYR A 62 -5.64 -10.38 15.11
N SER A 63 -5.33 -10.34 16.40
CA SER A 63 -4.98 -9.09 17.08
C SER A 63 -3.73 -8.42 16.48
N SER A 64 -2.74 -9.20 16.05
CA SER A 64 -1.56 -8.66 15.37
C SER A 64 -1.90 -8.03 14.01
N LEU A 65 -2.75 -8.68 13.21
CA LEU A 65 -3.20 -8.16 11.92
C LEU A 65 -4.08 -6.91 12.08
N GLU A 66 -4.93 -6.88 13.10
CA GLU A 66 -5.76 -5.72 13.43
C GLU A 66 -4.89 -4.49 13.75
N VAL A 67 -3.84 -4.67 14.55
CA VAL A 67 -2.87 -3.59 14.84
C VAL A 67 -2.17 -3.12 13.55
N GLN A 68 -1.67 -4.04 12.72
CA GLN A 68 -1.00 -3.69 11.46
C GLN A 68 -1.94 -2.93 10.50
N LEU A 69 -3.22 -3.31 10.45
CA LEU A 69 -4.21 -2.62 9.63
C LEU A 69 -4.44 -1.18 10.11
N ILE A 70 -4.53 -0.98 11.43
CA ILE A 70 -4.66 0.35 12.04
C ILE A 70 -3.43 1.21 11.71
N GLU A 71 -2.23 0.68 11.92
CA GLU A 71 -0.97 1.38 11.63
C GLU A 71 -0.84 1.76 10.14
N CYS A 72 -1.15 0.82 9.24
CA CYS A 72 -1.13 1.07 7.79
C CYS A 72 -2.13 2.15 7.39
N THR A 73 -3.34 2.12 7.97
CA THR A 73 -4.38 3.13 7.71
C THR A 73 -3.94 4.50 8.21
N GLN A 74 -3.36 4.58 9.41
CA GLN A 74 -2.85 5.81 9.98
C GLN A 74 -1.72 6.40 9.13
N ARG A 75 -0.77 5.57 8.69
CA ARG A 75 0.32 5.99 7.81
C ARG A 75 -0.18 6.47 6.45
N GLY A 76 -1.18 5.78 5.88
CA GLY A 76 -1.83 6.21 4.64
C GLY A 76 -2.47 7.60 4.77
N ASN A 77 -3.14 7.87 5.89
CA ASN A 77 -3.75 9.18 6.16
C ASN A 77 -2.70 10.29 6.31
N GLN A 78 -1.59 10.03 7.00
CA GLN A 78 -0.48 10.97 7.14
C GLN A 78 0.12 11.33 5.77
N LEU A 79 0.44 10.33 4.95
CA LEU A 79 0.97 10.56 3.60
C LEU A 79 -0.02 11.34 2.71
N ALA A 80 -1.33 11.09 2.85
CA ALA A 80 -2.34 11.84 2.13
C ALA A 80 -2.39 13.31 2.56
N GLU A 81 -2.21 13.60 3.85
CA GLU A 81 -2.13 14.97 4.37
C GLU A 81 -0.86 15.70 3.91
N GLU A 82 0.30 15.05 4.01
CA GLU A 82 1.57 15.56 3.50
C GLU A 82 1.47 15.88 2.01
N ASN A 83 0.89 14.98 1.21
CA ASN A 83 0.66 15.20 -0.22
C ASN A 83 -0.26 16.41 -0.48
N ARG A 84 -1.34 16.58 0.30
CA ARG A 84 -2.19 17.78 0.18
C ARG A 84 -1.41 19.06 0.47
N ASN A 85 -0.56 19.04 1.49
CA ASN A 85 0.28 20.19 1.88
C ASN A 85 1.33 20.52 0.81
N LEU A 86 1.97 19.50 0.24
CA LEU A 86 2.93 19.66 -0.86
C LEU A 86 2.25 20.22 -2.11
N VAL A 87 1.09 19.69 -2.50
CA VAL A 87 0.30 20.20 -3.63
C VAL A 87 -0.13 21.64 -3.40
N ALA A 88 -0.55 22.00 -2.18
CA ALA A 88 -0.89 23.38 -1.84
C ALA A 88 0.32 24.32 -1.98
N THR A 89 1.51 23.85 -1.57
CA THR A 89 2.78 24.60 -1.69
C THR A 89 3.17 24.77 -3.15
N ILE A 90 3.10 23.72 -3.97
CA ILE A 90 3.36 23.78 -5.42
C ILE A 90 2.43 24.80 -6.07
N LYS A 91 1.12 24.77 -5.77
CA LYS A 91 0.15 25.73 -6.30
C LYS A 91 0.43 27.17 -5.87
N LYS A 92 1.00 27.38 -4.69
CA LYS A 92 1.39 28.71 -4.21
C LYS A 92 2.61 29.20 -4.98
N LEU A 93 3.66 28.37 -5.09
CA LEU A 93 4.87 28.70 -5.83
C LEU A 93 4.59 28.97 -7.31
N GLN A 94 3.70 28.21 -7.95
CA GLN A 94 3.29 28.47 -9.33
C GLN A 94 2.68 29.87 -9.49
N ARG A 95 1.77 30.27 -8.58
CA ARG A 95 1.19 31.62 -8.59
C ARG A 95 2.24 32.71 -8.39
N ASP A 96 3.25 32.46 -7.56
CA ASP A 96 4.34 33.42 -7.33
C ASP A 96 5.26 33.51 -8.56
N ILE A 97 5.51 32.40 -9.26
CA ILE A 97 6.22 32.39 -10.55
C ILE A 97 5.44 33.21 -11.59
N ASP A 98 4.14 32.97 -11.75
CA ASP A 98 3.31 33.69 -12.74
C ASP A 98 3.33 35.22 -12.46
N ARG A 99 3.32 35.62 -11.19
CA ARG A 99 3.45 37.02 -10.78
C ARG A 99 4.81 37.60 -11.14
N LEU A 100 5.90 36.86 -10.89
CA LEU A 100 7.25 37.29 -11.23
C LEU A 100 7.44 37.39 -12.75
N GLU A 101 6.86 36.48 -13.52
CA GLU A 101 6.86 36.57 -14.98
C GLU A 101 6.09 37.78 -15.49
N SER A 102 4.92 38.07 -14.91
CA SER A 102 4.13 39.26 -15.25
C SER A 102 4.91 40.55 -14.97
N LEU A 103 5.53 40.64 -13.78
CA LEU A 103 6.41 41.75 -13.42
C LEU A 103 7.59 41.89 -14.39
N LYS A 104 8.26 40.79 -14.73
CA LYS A 104 9.34 40.79 -15.72
C LYS A 104 8.88 41.34 -17.07
N ARG A 105 7.70 40.91 -17.57
CA ARG A 105 7.14 41.40 -18.83
C ARG A 105 6.84 42.90 -18.75
N ALA A 106 6.21 43.37 -17.67
CA ALA A 106 5.90 44.78 -17.46
C ALA A 106 7.17 45.65 -17.41
N VAL A 107 8.21 45.21 -16.69
CA VAL A 107 9.51 45.91 -16.62
C VAL A 107 10.20 45.96 -17.99
N LEU A 108 10.23 44.85 -18.72
CA LEU A 108 10.81 44.82 -20.07
C LEU A 108 10.06 45.72 -21.04
N HIS A 109 8.73 45.77 -20.95
CA HIS A 109 7.90 46.66 -21.77
C HIS A 109 8.18 48.13 -21.45
N SER A 110 8.21 48.52 -20.17
CA SER A 110 8.52 49.88 -19.74
C SER A 110 9.93 50.33 -20.18
N ILE A 111 10.95 49.45 -20.12
CA ILE A 111 12.30 49.77 -20.62
C ILE A 111 12.31 49.93 -22.15
N GLN A 112 11.48 49.18 -22.88
CA GLN A 112 11.37 49.29 -24.34
C GLN A 112 10.63 50.57 -24.76
N GLU A 113 9.57 50.95 -24.03
CA GLU A 113 8.84 52.21 -24.27
C GLU A 113 9.72 53.44 -23.98
N ASP A 114 10.49 53.44 -22.89
CA ASP A 114 11.42 54.53 -22.54
C ASP A 114 12.56 54.69 -23.56
N ARG A 115 12.98 53.60 -24.23
CA ARG A 115 13.90 53.65 -25.36
C ARG A 115 13.26 54.15 -26.66
N GLY A 116 11.96 53.93 -26.86
CA GLY A 116 11.22 54.42 -28.01
C GLY A 116 10.93 55.92 -27.95
N ASP A 117 10.75 56.45 -26.73
CA ASP A 117 10.52 57.87 -26.48
C ASP A 117 11.82 58.67 -26.59
N ALA A 118 12.96 58.11 -26.15
CA ALA A 118 14.27 58.73 -26.34
C ALA A 118 14.65 58.93 -27.83
N ASP A 119 14.14 58.10 -28.75
CA ASP A 119 14.40 58.23 -30.20
C ASP A 119 13.38 59.18 -30.89
N GLN A 120 12.25 59.49 -30.24
CA GLN A 120 11.27 60.50 -30.69
C GLN A 120 11.54 61.89 -30.12
N ASP A 121 12.10 62.00 -28.91
CA ASP A 121 12.36 63.27 -28.24
C ASP A 121 13.53 64.06 -28.89
N TYR A 122 14.48 63.38 -29.56
CA TYR A 122 15.47 64.06 -30.42
C TYR A 122 14.89 64.72 -31.67
N LYS A 123 13.63 64.43 -32.03
CA LYS A 123 12.98 64.97 -33.23
C LYS A 123 11.89 66.01 -32.90
N TYR A 124 11.47 66.13 -31.63
CA TYR A 124 10.36 66.99 -31.23
C TYR A 124 10.79 68.34 -30.62
N TYR A 125 12.06 68.50 -30.24
CA TYR A 125 12.64 69.82 -29.94
C TYR A 125 13.05 70.57 -31.22
N SER A 126 12.10 70.77 -32.14
CA SER A 126 12.23 71.88 -33.10
C SER A 126 11.83 73.16 -32.36
N THR A 127 12.76 74.10 -32.29
CA THR A 127 12.76 75.34 -31.48
C THR A 127 11.59 76.32 -31.68
N ASP A 128 10.54 75.97 -32.43
CA ASP A 128 9.47 76.88 -32.83
C ASP A 128 8.18 76.78 -31.99
N ASP A 129 7.91 75.68 -31.27
CA ASP A 129 6.59 75.50 -30.62
C ASP A 129 6.51 76.04 -29.17
N MET A 130 7.63 76.53 -28.62
CA MET A 130 7.71 77.00 -27.23
C MET A 130 7.11 78.40 -27.02
N LEU A 131 6.68 79.10 -28.08
CA LEU A 131 6.26 80.50 -28.02
C LEU A 131 4.76 80.74 -27.76
N HIS A 132 3.90 79.70 -27.73
CA HIS A 132 2.44 79.91 -27.76
C HIS A 132 1.65 79.48 -26.51
N SER A 133 2.26 78.83 -25.52
CA SER A 133 1.52 78.35 -24.34
C SER A 133 1.65 79.26 -23.09
N THR A 134 2.23 80.46 -23.22
CA THR A 134 2.20 81.47 -22.16
C THR A 134 0.78 82.01 -21.95
N ALA A 135 -0.05 81.29 -21.19
CA ALA A 135 -1.19 81.85 -20.45
C ALA A 135 -1.43 81.02 -19.18
N PRO A 136 -1.52 81.65 -17.98
CA PRO A 136 -1.56 80.94 -16.71
C PRO A 136 -2.99 80.50 -16.35
N ARG A 137 -3.14 79.36 -15.67
CA ARG A 137 -4.35 79.06 -14.89
C ARG A 137 -4.00 78.72 -13.44
N THR A 138 -4.43 79.65 -12.60
CA THR A 138 -4.51 79.64 -11.14
C THR A 138 -5.39 78.51 -10.58
N MET A 139 -4.96 77.97 -9.44
CA MET A 139 -5.70 77.56 -8.24
C MET A 139 -6.89 76.59 -8.39
N ILE A 140 -6.81 75.41 -7.76
CA ILE A 140 -7.75 74.95 -6.70
C ILE A 140 -7.28 73.63 -6.07
N GLU A 141 -7.37 73.62 -4.74
CA GLU A 141 -6.88 72.67 -3.74
C GLU A 141 -7.62 71.31 -3.71
N LEU A 142 -7.02 70.27 -3.12
CA LEU A 142 -7.28 69.83 -1.73
C LEU A 142 -6.82 68.37 -1.48
N SER A 143 -5.93 68.23 -0.49
CA SER A 143 -5.97 67.27 0.62
C SER A 143 -5.91 65.76 0.34
N GLY A 144 -4.81 65.14 0.82
CA GLY A 144 -4.71 63.69 0.98
C GLY A 144 -3.29 63.24 1.33
N ALA A 145 -2.84 63.56 2.54
CA ALA A 145 -1.56 63.11 3.06
C ALA A 145 -1.61 61.62 3.42
N ASP A 146 -1.14 60.76 2.54
CA ASP A 146 -0.76 59.39 2.90
C ASP A 146 0.77 59.29 3.04
N SER A 147 1.20 59.14 4.29
CA SER A 147 2.60 59.04 4.67
C SER A 147 3.23 57.74 4.16
N MET A 148 4.41 57.88 3.57
CA MET A 148 5.30 56.81 3.06
C MET A 148 5.65 55.73 4.12
N ASP A 149 5.35 55.98 5.40
CA ASP A 149 5.60 55.06 6.52
C ASP A 149 4.73 53.79 6.48
N THR A 150 3.52 53.86 5.90
CA THR A 150 2.58 52.72 5.84
C THR A 150 2.98 51.69 4.78
N PHE A 151 3.70 52.12 3.74
CA PHE A 151 4.17 51.22 2.67
C PHE A 151 5.38 50.38 3.12
N MET A 152 6.32 50.97 3.89
CA MET A 152 7.55 50.29 4.31
C MET A 152 7.34 49.19 5.37
N LYS A 153 6.27 49.25 6.17
CA LYS A 153 5.98 48.26 7.24
C LYS A 153 5.51 46.90 6.73
N ARG A 154 5.04 46.80 5.48
CA ARG A 154 4.48 45.54 4.94
C ARG A 154 5.55 44.54 4.45
N PHE A 155 6.82 44.95 4.39
CA PHE A 155 7.91 44.19 3.75
C PHE A 155 9.00 43.64 4.69
N LYS A 156 8.85 43.72 6.01
CA LYS A 156 9.85 43.20 6.97
C LYS A 156 9.36 41.93 7.70
N GLY A 157 9.42 40.79 7.01
CA GLY A 157 9.34 39.46 7.60
C GLY A 157 10.37 38.53 6.95
N LYS A 158 11.47 38.23 7.65
CA LYS A 158 12.53 37.32 7.20
C LYS A 158 12.05 35.86 7.20
N PRO A 159 12.40 35.04 6.21
CA PRO A 159 12.59 33.60 6.44
C PRO A 159 14.10 33.28 6.40
N GLN A 160 14.54 32.51 7.40
CA GLN A 160 15.84 31.86 7.44
C GLN A 160 15.88 30.78 6.35
N TYR A 161 16.88 30.84 5.47
CA TYR A 161 17.27 29.75 4.60
C TYR A 161 18.37 28.93 5.28
N SER A 162 18.20 27.63 5.40
CA SER A 162 19.27 26.67 5.65
C SER A 162 18.96 25.39 4.87
N GLY A 163 19.96 24.88 4.14
CA GLY A 163 20.02 23.48 3.72
C GLY A 163 19.73 23.19 2.24
N THR A 164 20.77 23.35 1.41
CA THR A 164 21.18 22.47 0.31
C THR A 164 20.11 21.83 -0.59
N ALA A 165 19.99 22.38 -1.80
CA ALA A 165 19.39 21.72 -2.93
C ALA A 165 20.29 20.59 -3.45
N ASN A 166 19.72 19.42 -3.63
CA ASN A 166 19.95 18.53 -4.77
C ASN A 166 18.68 17.71 -4.96
N THR A 167 17.72 18.20 -5.74
CA THR A 167 16.81 17.37 -6.55
C THR A 167 16.15 18.24 -7.60
N THR A 168 16.28 17.83 -8.86
CA THR A 168 15.34 18.13 -9.94
C THR A 168 14.14 17.18 -9.78
N PRO A 169 12.89 17.65 -9.67
CA PRO A 169 11.72 16.83 -9.92
C PRO A 169 11.10 17.29 -11.23
N THR A 170 11.44 16.60 -12.32
CA THR A 170 10.58 16.61 -13.51
C THR A 170 9.45 15.63 -13.25
N THR A 171 8.25 16.19 -13.35
CA THR A 171 6.96 15.54 -13.39
C THR A 171 6.96 14.43 -14.44
N LYS A 172 7.12 13.17 -14.01
CA LYS A 172 6.42 11.98 -14.56
C LYS A 172 6.28 10.96 -13.44
N LEU A 173 5.04 10.55 -13.19
CA LEU A 173 4.73 9.34 -12.44
C LEU A 173 5.34 8.16 -13.19
N ASN A 174 6.56 7.78 -12.81
CA ASN A 174 7.20 6.54 -13.19
C ASN A 174 7.43 5.75 -11.90
N CYS A 175 6.72 4.64 -11.76
CA CYS A 175 6.87 3.71 -10.65
C CYS A 175 8.04 2.77 -10.95
N ASN A 176 9.26 3.24 -10.72
CA ASN A 176 10.42 2.37 -10.62
C ASN A 176 11.01 2.58 -9.24
N ASP A 177 10.61 1.73 -8.29
CA ASP A 177 11.48 1.41 -7.17
C ASP A 177 12.14 0.08 -7.52
N ASP A 178 13.42 0.22 -7.82
CA ASP A 178 14.25 -0.72 -8.55
C ASP A 178 14.79 -1.76 -7.57
N LYS A 179 14.17 -2.93 -7.58
CA LYS A 179 14.84 -4.19 -7.26
C LYS A 179 14.62 -5.15 -8.42
N GLY A 180 15.35 -4.93 -9.52
CA GLY A 180 15.57 -5.94 -10.56
C GLY A 180 14.30 -6.42 -11.25
N THR A 181 13.31 -5.55 -11.41
CA THR A 181 11.96 -5.96 -11.80
C THR A 181 11.89 -6.23 -13.30
N VAL A 182 12.06 -7.50 -13.70
CA VAL A 182 11.31 -8.04 -14.84
C VAL A 182 9.85 -7.71 -14.58
N ASP A 183 9.15 -7.18 -15.58
CA ASP A 183 7.85 -6.53 -15.43
C ASP A 183 6.76 -7.52 -14.99
N GLY A 184 6.72 -7.81 -13.68
CA GLY A 184 5.75 -8.71 -13.07
C GLY A 184 4.32 -8.24 -13.27
N ARG A 185 4.14 -6.95 -13.57
CA ARG A 185 2.84 -6.38 -13.92
C ARG A 185 2.45 -6.74 -15.36
N ASN A 186 3.38 -6.68 -16.31
CA ASN A 186 3.16 -7.16 -17.68
C ASN A 186 2.95 -8.67 -17.73
N PHE A 187 3.74 -9.45 -16.97
CA PHE A 187 3.55 -10.89 -16.88
C PHE A 187 2.11 -11.24 -16.43
N VAL A 188 1.61 -10.58 -15.37
CA VAL A 188 0.24 -10.82 -14.86
C VAL A 188 -0.83 -10.40 -15.86
N ASN A 189 -0.61 -9.29 -16.58
CA ASN A 189 -1.53 -8.85 -17.63
C ASN A 189 -1.56 -9.85 -18.80
N MET A 190 -0.40 -10.34 -19.22
CA MET A 190 -0.28 -11.34 -20.28
C MET A 190 -0.87 -12.69 -19.85
N ALA A 191 -0.62 -13.12 -18.62
CA ALA A 191 -1.20 -14.32 -18.02
C ALA A 191 -2.72 -14.26 -17.98
N ARG A 192 -3.31 -13.11 -17.61
CA ARG A 192 -4.77 -12.91 -17.62
C ARG A 192 -5.40 -12.97 -19.00
N ALA A 193 -4.69 -12.49 -20.03
CA ALA A 193 -5.20 -12.51 -21.40
C ALA A 193 -5.11 -13.89 -22.05
N THR A 194 -4.25 -14.77 -21.55
CA THR A 194 -3.87 -16.03 -22.22
C THR A 194 -4.32 -17.28 -21.48
N LEU A 195 -4.46 -17.22 -20.14
CA LEU A 195 -4.82 -18.37 -19.30
C LEU A 195 -6.29 -18.36 -18.91
N THR A 196 -6.80 -19.55 -18.56
CA THR A 196 -8.09 -19.66 -17.88
C THR A 196 -7.97 -19.13 -16.44
N ALA A 197 -9.10 -18.80 -15.81
CA ALA A 197 -9.11 -18.31 -14.43
C ALA A 197 -8.51 -19.32 -13.43
N GLU A 198 -8.64 -20.62 -13.71
CA GLU A 198 -8.10 -21.69 -12.89
C GLU A 198 -6.58 -21.77 -13.01
N ASP A 199 -6.05 -21.77 -14.23
CA ASP A 199 -4.60 -21.80 -14.49
C ASP A 199 -3.90 -20.54 -13.98
N LEU A 200 -4.54 -19.37 -14.15
CA LEU A 200 -4.04 -18.11 -13.62
C LEU A 200 -3.94 -18.15 -12.08
N ASN A 201 -4.96 -18.68 -11.40
CA ASN A 201 -4.94 -18.82 -9.95
C ASN A 201 -3.85 -19.78 -9.49
N ALA A 202 -3.61 -20.86 -10.23
CA ALA A 202 -2.53 -21.81 -9.95
C ALA A 202 -1.14 -21.15 -10.08
N VAL A 203 -0.90 -20.40 -11.15
CA VAL A 203 0.37 -19.66 -11.39
C VAL A 203 0.61 -18.60 -10.31
N VAL A 204 -0.40 -17.80 -9.97
CA VAL A 204 -0.30 -16.80 -8.89
C VAL A 204 -0.09 -17.48 -7.52
N GLY A 205 -0.63 -18.69 -7.33
CA GLY A 205 -0.40 -19.52 -6.16
C GLY A 205 1.07 -19.91 -6.00
N ILE A 206 1.73 -20.30 -7.10
CA ILE A 206 3.18 -20.62 -7.11
C ILE A 206 4.01 -19.38 -6.76
N ILE A 207 3.72 -18.22 -7.37
CA ILE A 207 4.43 -16.96 -7.06
C ILE A 207 4.26 -16.60 -5.58
N ARG A 208 3.06 -16.76 -5.01
CA ARG A 208 2.84 -16.52 -3.58
C ARG A 208 3.63 -17.47 -2.69
N LYS A 209 3.67 -18.77 -3.00
CA LYS A 209 4.43 -19.77 -2.22
C LYS A 209 5.93 -19.48 -2.26
N PHE A 210 6.46 -19.11 -3.42
CA PHE A 210 7.85 -18.69 -3.56
C PHE A 210 8.15 -17.41 -2.77
N ASN A 211 7.31 -16.38 -2.89
CA ASN A 211 7.48 -15.12 -2.14
C ASN A 211 7.38 -15.32 -0.62
N ALA A 212 6.63 -16.32 -0.17
CA ALA A 212 6.54 -16.72 1.23
C ALA A 212 7.73 -17.61 1.69
N GLN A 213 8.74 -17.83 0.84
CA GLN A 213 9.89 -18.73 1.07
C GLN A 213 9.47 -20.18 1.38
N MET A 214 8.26 -20.59 0.99
CA MET A 214 7.72 -21.93 1.21
C MET A 214 8.07 -22.91 0.09
N GLN A 215 8.75 -22.44 -0.96
CA GLN A 215 9.08 -23.21 -2.15
C GLN A 215 10.40 -22.72 -2.74
N THR A 216 11.25 -23.64 -3.18
CA THR A 216 12.52 -23.30 -3.84
C THR A 216 12.28 -22.80 -5.27
N LYS A 217 13.29 -22.14 -5.85
CA LYS A 217 13.22 -21.64 -7.23
C LYS A 217 13.02 -22.80 -8.21
N GLU A 218 13.71 -23.91 -7.99
CA GLU A 218 13.65 -25.12 -8.81
C GLU A 218 12.25 -25.74 -8.77
N GLU A 219 11.65 -25.85 -7.59
CA GLU A 219 10.27 -26.34 -7.44
C GLU A 219 9.25 -25.39 -8.07
N ALA A 220 9.45 -24.07 -7.98
CA ALA A 220 8.56 -23.07 -8.60
C ALA A 220 8.55 -23.19 -10.13
N LEU A 221 9.73 -23.39 -10.73
CA LEU A 221 9.87 -23.59 -12.17
C LEU A 221 9.30 -24.95 -12.62
N ALA A 222 9.52 -26.03 -11.88
CA ALA A 222 8.96 -27.35 -12.21
C ALA A 222 7.43 -27.35 -12.17
N ASN A 223 6.84 -26.74 -11.14
CA ASN A 223 5.39 -26.64 -11.01
C ASN A 223 4.77 -25.73 -12.08
N ALA A 224 5.45 -24.64 -12.45
CA ALA A 224 5.01 -23.79 -13.55
C ALA A 224 5.19 -24.47 -14.91
N GLN A 225 6.21 -25.32 -15.09
CA GLN A 225 6.41 -26.09 -16.32
C GLN A 225 5.30 -27.11 -16.55
N ASN A 226 4.84 -27.78 -15.49
CA ASN A 226 3.72 -28.72 -15.59
C ASN A 226 2.38 -28.02 -15.89
N LEU A 227 2.22 -26.75 -15.50
CA LEU A 227 0.99 -25.97 -15.74
C LEU A 227 1.01 -25.20 -17.07
N LEU A 228 2.17 -24.66 -17.46
CA LEU A 228 2.31 -23.73 -18.58
C LEU A 228 3.14 -24.28 -19.74
N GLY A 229 4.00 -25.26 -19.50
CA GLY A 229 5.01 -25.70 -20.47
C GLY A 229 4.41 -26.29 -21.74
N GLU A 230 3.28 -27.00 -21.63
CA GLU A 230 2.59 -27.59 -22.78
C GLU A 230 1.60 -26.62 -23.43
N THR A 231 0.93 -25.79 -22.64
CA THR A 231 -0.15 -24.90 -23.10
C THR A 231 0.36 -23.57 -23.64
N ASN A 232 1.37 -22.98 -23.00
CA ASN A 232 1.87 -21.62 -23.31
C ASN A 232 3.39 -21.49 -23.03
N PRO A 233 4.26 -22.01 -23.92
CA PRO A 233 5.71 -22.02 -23.71
C PRO A 233 6.33 -20.61 -23.62
N LYS A 234 5.75 -19.61 -24.29
CA LYS A 234 6.21 -18.21 -24.21
C LYS A 234 5.98 -17.61 -22.82
N LEU A 235 4.83 -17.91 -22.22
CA LEU A 235 4.48 -17.42 -20.89
C LEU A 235 5.35 -18.09 -19.82
N PHE A 236 5.74 -19.36 -20.03
CA PHE A 236 6.71 -20.04 -19.16
C PHE A 236 8.11 -19.39 -19.21
N GLU A 237 8.58 -18.96 -20.39
CA GLU A 237 9.90 -18.31 -20.48
C GLU A 237 9.89 -16.92 -19.82
N GLU A 238 8.80 -16.16 -19.93
CA GLU A 238 8.64 -14.92 -19.14
C GLU A 238 8.52 -15.19 -17.64
N PHE A 239 7.81 -16.25 -17.24
CA PHE A 239 7.72 -16.67 -15.84
C PHE A 239 9.12 -16.97 -15.28
N LYS A 240 9.99 -17.65 -16.04
CA LYS A 240 11.36 -17.96 -15.64
C LYS A 240 12.24 -16.73 -15.47
N GLN A 241 12.04 -15.69 -16.28
CA GLN A 241 12.72 -14.40 -16.13
C GLN A 241 12.34 -13.70 -14.83
N LEU A 242 11.12 -13.91 -14.32
CA LEU A 242 10.65 -13.36 -13.04
C LEU A 242 11.49 -13.84 -11.83
N PHE A 243 12.18 -14.98 -11.94
CA PHE A 243 13.01 -15.56 -10.86
C PHE A 243 14.53 -15.34 -11.07
N GLN A 244 14.95 -14.56 -12.07
CA GLN A 244 16.37 -14.31 -12.38
C GLN A 244 16.94 -13.00 -11.80
N ALA A 245 16.21 -12.31 -10.92
CA ALA A 245 16.70 -11.15 -10.17
C ALA A 245 17.25 -11.53 -8.79
#